data_AF-A0A1B8S4C5-F1
#
_entry.id   AF-A0A1B8S4C5-F1
#
_cell.length_a   1.000
_cell.length_b   1.000
_cell.length_c   1.000
_cell.angle_alpha   90.00
_cell.angle_beta   90.00
_cell.angle_gamma   90.00
#
_symmetry.space_group_name_H-M   'P 1'
#
loop_
_entity.id
_entity.type
_entity.pdbx_description
1 polymer ?
#
loop_
_entity_poly.entity_id
_entity_poly.type
_entity_poly.pdbx_seq_one_letter_code
_entity_poly.pdbx_strand_id
1 'polypeptide(L)'
;MDLLKCSFLILVFTLAGAGAMAGPRVQCSLKPISGTAWIPREVSFHFSDDFSLAEIEDLAFAVPVAARVERHSATSYALNWALPRLAVAGNAGMPGPRFRAVLNTSNLKMSIQAVRKGKDGVLPRGSGHCKVDQDLPLLAQNEG
;
A
#
# COMPACT_ATOMS: atom_id res chain seq x y z
N MET A 1 -52.67 -29.87 -20.30
CA MET A 1 -52.87 -28.64 -19.51
C MET A 1 -52.09 -28.84 -18.21
N ASP A 2 -50.77 -28.79 -18.31
CA ASP A 2 -49.93 -27.62 -17.99
C ASP A 2 -49.61 -27.58 -16.49
N LEU A 3 -48.44 -28.11 -16.09
CA LEU A 3 -47.21 -27.35 -15.84
C LEU A 3 -47.45 -26.19 -14.87
N LEU A 4 -46.92 -26.30 -13.65
CA LEU A 4 -46.27 -25.22 -12.86
C LEU A 4 -46.10 -25.73 -11.42
N LYS A 5 -44.96 -25.63 -10.73
CA LYS A 5 -43.58 -25.26 -11.07
C LYS A 5 -42.82 -25.49 -9.77
N CYS A 6 -41.73 -26.26 -9.81
CA CYS A 6 -40.81 -26.44 -8.68
C CYS A 6 -40.33 -25.08 -8.16
N SER A 7 -40.49 -24.81 -6.87
CA SER A 7 -39.91 -23.64 -6.21
C SER A 7 -38.80 -24.10 -5.28
N PHE A 8 -37.59 -24.27 -5.82
CA PHE A 8 -36.36 -24.32 -5.03
C PHE A 8 -35.93 -22.88 -4.74
N LEU A 9 -36.08 -22.43 -3.50
CA LEU A 9 -35.48 -21.19 -3.01
C LEU A 9 -33.98 -21.43 -2.83
N ILE A 10 -33.18 -21.09 -3.84
CA ILE A 10 -31.72 -21.02 -3.72
C ILE A 10 -31.40 -19.69 -3.03
N LEU A 11 -31.11 -19.75 -1.73
CA LEU A 11 -30.61 -18.62 -0.96
C LEU A 11 -29.13 -18.41 -1.33
N VAL A 12 -28.88 -17.60 -2.35
CA VAL A 12 -27.51 -17.21 -2.74
C VAL A 12 -27.00 -16.17 -1.74
N PHE A 13 -26.25 -16.62 -0.73
CA PHE A 13 -25.42 -15.73 0.08
C PHE A 13 -24.27 -15.22 -0.77
N THR A 14 -24.42 -14.05 -1.38
CA THR A 14 -23.29 -13.29 -1.92
C THR A 14 -22.50 -12.72 -0.75
N LEU A 15 -21.54 -13.48 -0.22
CA LEU A 15 -20.48 -12.88 0.58
C LEU A 15 -19.67 -11.99 -0.37
N ALA A 16 -19.94 -10.68 -0.31
CA ALA A 16 -18.99 -9.68 -0.79
C ALA A 16 -17.75 -9.82 0.12
N GLY A 17 -16.77 -10.60 -0.34
CA GLY A 17 -15.49 -10.74 0.34
C GLY A 17 -14.82 -9.38 0.35
N ALA A 18 -14.91 -8.67 1.47
CA ALA A 18 -13.87 -7.73 1.84
C ALA A 18 -12.61 -8.57 2.01
N GLY A 19 -11.76 -8.59 0.98
CA GLY A 19 -10.46 -9.27 1.06
C GLY A 19 -9.65 -8.59 2.14
N ALA A 20 -9.62 -9.20 3.33
CA ALA A 20 -8.71 -8.76 4.38
C ALA A 20 -7.30 -8.92 3.85
N MET A 21 -6.51 -7.86 3.91
CA MET A 21 -5.05 -7.97 3.78
C MET A 21 -4.59 -8.82 4.98
N ALA A 22 -4.01 -9.97 4.71
CA ALA A 22 -3.55 -10.91 5.75
C ALA A 22 -2.02 -11.08 5.76
N GLY A 23 -1.33 -10.33 4.89
CA GLY A 23 0.12 -10.32 4.82
C GLY A 23 0.74 -9.44 5.90
N PRO A 24 2.07 -9.34 5.94
CA PRO A 24 2.74 -8.62 7.01
C PRO A 24 2.46 -7.12 6.97
N ARG A 25 2.46 -6.51 8.15
CA ARG A 25 2.48 -5.07 8.31
C ARG A 25 3.92 -4.58 8.48
N VAL A 26 4.27 -3.51 7.77
CA VAL A 26 5.60 -2.90 7.79
C VAL A 26 5.47 -1.41 8.07
N GLN A 27 6.02 -0.95 9.18
CA GLN A 27 6.05 0.46 9.54
C GLN A 27 7.41 1.07 9.21
N CYS A 28 7.43 2.18 8.50
CA CYS A 28 8.66 2.88 8.10
C CYS A 28 8.71 4.30 8.66
N SER A 29 9.86 4.66 9.23
CA SER A 29 10.20 6.02 9.61
C SER A 29 11.17 6.59 8.57
N LEU A 30 10.77 7.66 7.89
CA LEU A 30 11.47 8.24 6.74
C LEU A 30 11.94 9.67 7.03
N LYS A 31 13.10 10.02 6.46
CA LYS A 31 13.66 11.37 6.50
C LYS A 31 13.75 11.93 5.08
N PRO A 32 13.31 13.18 4.84
CA PRO A 32 13.53 13.84 3.56
C PRO A 32 15.02 14.02 3.29
N ILE A 33 15.44 13.79 2.05
CA ILE A 33 16.79 14.02 1.53
C ILE A 33 16.79 15.27 0.65
N SER A 34 15.78 15.40 -0.20
CA SER A 34 15.61 16.53 -1.13
C SER A 34 14.14 16.79 -1.31
N GLY A 35 13.73 18.04 -1.56
CA GLY A 35 12.31 18.39 -1.72
C GLY A 35 11.48 17.94 -0.52
N THR A 36 11.44 18.72 0.55
CA THR A 36 10.87 18.29 1.84
C THR A 36 9.36 18.07 1.83
N ALA A 37 8.64 18.71 0.92
CA ALA A 37 7.21 18.52 0.78
C ALA A 37 6.90 17.08 0.31
N TRP A 38 5.86 16.46 0.89
CA TRP A 38 5.29 15.16 0.48
C TRP A 38 6.02 13.89 0.90
N ILE A 39 7.22 13.96 1.48
CA ILE A 39 7.82 12.76 2.10
C ILE A 39 7.22 12.59 3.49
N PRO A 40 6.44 11.52 3.74
CA PRO A 40 5.86 11.31 5.06
C PRO A 40 6.96 10.97 6.06
N ARG A 41 6.78 11.38 7.32
CA ARG A 41 7.72 11.03 8.39
C ARG A 41 7.56 9.59 8.83
N GLU A 42 6.32 9.11 8.84
CA GLU A 42 5.94 7.76 9.19
C GLU A 42 4.89 7.27 8.22
N VAL A 43 5.00 6.01 7.80
CA VAL A 43 4.05 5.37 6.89
C VAL A 43 3.99 3.89 7.21
N SER A 44 2.79 3.31 7.22
CA SER A 44 2.58 1.88 7.41
C SER A 44 2.09 1.25 6.11
N PHE A 45 2.61 0.06 5.81
CA PHE A 45 2.22 -0.75 4.67
C PHE A 45 1.67 -2.07 5.18
N HIS A 46 0.45 -2.41 4.81
CA HIS A 46 -0.11 -3.73 5.04
C HIS A 46 -0.07 -4.48 3.73
N PHE A 47 0.70 -5.57 3.64
CA PHE A 47 0.86 -6.32 2.40
C PHE A 47 -0.24 -7.38 2.24
N SER A 48 -0.54 -7.70 0.98
CA SER A 48 -1.32 -8.88 0.63
C SER A 48 -0.46 -10.13 0.79
N ASP A 49 -1.09 -11.29 0.94
CA ASP A 49 -0.39 -12.57 1.15
C ASP A 49 0.60 -12.91 0.03
N ASP A 50 0.25 -12.54 -1.21
CA ASP A 50 1.06 -12.77 -2.40
C ASP A 50 2.08 -11.64 -2.66
N PHE A 51 2.10 -10.60 -1.82
CA PHE A 51 2.94 -9.41 -1.96
C PHE A 51 2.77 -8.69 -3.31
N SER A 52 1.60 -8.79 -3.96
CA SER A 52 1.30 -8.07 -5.21
C SER A 52 0.71 -6.67 -4.96
N LEU A 53 0.09 -6.49 -3.80
CA LEU A 53 -0.55 -5.26 -3.34
C LEU A 53 -0.13 -4.92 -1.91
N ALA A 54 -0.18 -3.63 -1.58
CA ALA A 54 -0.11 -3.15 -0.21
C ALA A 54 -1.12 -2.02 0.03
N GLU A 55 -1.77 -2.00 1.18
CA GLU A 55 -2.53 -0.86 1.66
C GLU A 55 -1.62 0.06 2.45
N ILE A 56 -1.67 1.35 2.14
CA ILE A 56 -0.87 2.37 2.79
C ILE A 56 -1.73 3.13 3.78
N GLU A 57 -1.32 3.09 5.04
CA GLU A 57 -1.87 3.92 6.10
C GLU A 57 -0.87 5.04 6.43
N ASP A 58 -1.30 6.26 6.20
CA ASP A 58 -0.59 7.48 6.56
C ASP A 58 -1.61 8.44 7.17
N LEU A 59 -1.28 8.97 8.35
CA LEU A 59 -2.13 9.92 9.08
C LEU A 59 -2.46 11.17 8.24
N ALA A 60 -1.61 11.52 7.25
CA ALA A 60 -1.82 12.67 6.38
C ALA A 60 -2.90 12.45 5.31
N PHE A 61 -3.25 11.20 4.95
CA PHE A 61 -4.08 10.93 3.77
C PHE A 61 -5.56 10.65 4.07
N ALA A 62 -5.96 10.57 5.34
CA ALA A 62 -7.32 10.34 5.84
C ALA A 62 -8.03 9.05 5.36
N VAL A 63 -7.56 8.43 4.27
CA VAL A 63 -8.08 7.22 3.66
C VAL A 63 -6.90 6.32 3.28
N PRO A 64 -6.99 4.99 3.51
CA PRO A 64 -6.00 4.04 3.02
C PRO A 64 -5.83 4.12 1.50
N VAL A 65 -4.60 4.01 1.01
CA VAL A 65 -4.29 4.06 -0.43
C VAL A 65 -3.64 2.77 -0.87
N ALA A 66 -4.18 2.14 -1.91
CA ALA A 66 -3.58 0.93 -2.48
C ALA A 66 -2.30 1.26 -3.27
N ALA A 67 -1.28 0.44 -3.06
CA ALA A 67 -0.03 0.42 -3.80
C ALA A 67 0.13 -0.88 -4.58
N ARG A 68 0.58 -0.76 -5.81
CA ARG A 68 1.07 -1.91 -6.58
C ARG A 68 2.46 -2.26 -6.09
N VAL A 69 2.67 -3.53 -5.80
CA VAL A 69 3.96 -4.06 -5.36
C VAL A 69 4.51 -4.96 -6.46
N GLU A 70 5.76 -4.72 -6.81
CA GLU A 70 6.49 -5.49 -7.82
C GLU A 70 7.80 -5.96 -7.22
N ARG A 71 8.08 -7.26 -7.31
CA ARG A 71 9.37 -7.80 -6.89
C ARG A 71 10.45 -7.29 -7.84
N HIS A 72 11.40 -6.53 -7.30
CA HIS A 72 12.53 -5.99 -8.05
C HIS A 72 13.76 -6.92 -7.97
N SER A 73 13.96 -7.57 -6.82
CA SER A 73 14.99 -8.60 -6.62
C SER A 73 14.55 -9.61 -5.56
N ALA A 74 15.42 -10.57 -5.21
CA ALA A 74 15.14 -11.52 -4.14
C ALA A 74 14.81 -10.85 -2.79
N THR A 75 15.39 -9.68 -2.52
CA THR A 75 15.29 -8.97 -1.23
C THR A 75 14.76 -7.54 -1.38
N SER A 76 14.20 -7.18 -2.54
CA SER A 76 13.71 -5.81 -2.77
C SER A 76 12.40 -5.79 -3.53
N TYR A 77 11.46 -4.99 -3.05
CA TYR A 77 10.15 -4.77 -3.63
C TYR A 77 10.01 -3.29 -4.00
N ALA A 78 9.54 -3.03 -5.21
CA ALA A 78 9.15 -1.71 -5.66
C ALA A 78 7.66 -1.49 -5.35
N LEU A 79 7.33 -0.37 -4.72
CA LEU A 79 5.96 0.04 -4.41
C LEU A 79 5.61 1.28 -5.21
N ASN A 80 4.46 1.27 -5.86
CA ASN A 80 3.98 2.37 -6.67
C ASN A 80 2.53 2.71 -6.30
N TRP A 81 2.27 3.95 -5.93
CA TRP A 81 0.92 4.43 -5.62
C TRP A 81 0.74 5.88 -6.06
N ALA A 82 -0.50 6.35 -6.05
CA ALA A 82 -0.85 7.73 -6.30
C ALA A 82 -1.84 8.18 -5.26
N LEU A 83 -1.65 9.37 -4.71
CA LEU A 83 -2.67 9.93 -3.83
C LEU A 83 -3.90 10.34 -4.64
N PRO A 84 -5.11 10.15 -4.09
CA PRO A 84 -6.30 10.75 -4.66
C PRO A 84 -6.13 12.28 -4.71
N ARG A 85 -6.94 12.97 -5.53
CA ARG A 85 -6.93 14.44 -5.59
C ARG A 85 -7.02 15.00 -4.18
N LEU A 86 -6.04 15.80 -3.82
CA LEU A 86 -5.91 16.30 -2.46
C LEU A 86 -6.97 17.37 -2.22
N ALA A 87 -7.80 17.19 -1.20
CA ALA A 87 -8.78 18.17 -0.75
C ALA A 87 -8.16 19.30 0.10
N VAL A 88 -6.83 19.33 0.25
CA VAL A 88 -6.13 20.27 1.13
C VAL A 88 -6.06 21.65 0.49
N ALA A 89 -6.56 22.66 1.21
CA ALA A 89 -6.59 24.06 0.79
C ALA A 89 -5.19 24.53 0.36
N GLY A 90 -5.08 25.00 -0.88
CA GLY A 90 -3.83 25.43 -1.54
C GLY A 90 -3.46 24.63 -2.79
N ASN A 91 -3.91 23.38 -2.92
CA ASN A 91 -3.71 22.56 -4.14
C ASN A 91 -5.00 21.86 -4.62
N ALA A 92 -6.16 22.37 -4.20
CA ALA A 92 -7.47 21.81 -4.55
C ALA A 92 -7.61 21.63 -6.06
N GLY A 93 -7.88 20.39 -6.49
CA GLY A 93 -8.07 20.04 -7.91
C GLY A 93 -6.82 19.53 -8.64
N MET A 94 -5.61 19.68 -8.08
CA MET A 94 -4.42 19.07 -8.69
C MET A 94 -4.35 17.56 -8.43
N PRO A 95 -3.89 16.76 -9.40
CA PRO A 95 -3.63 15.34 -9.17
C PRO A 95 -2.61 15.20 -8.03
N GLY A 96 -2.92 14.34 -7.06
CA GLY A 96 -2.01 14.01 -5.97
C GLY A 96 -0.66 13.50 -6.51
N PRO A 97 0.44 13.64 -5.75
CA PRO A 97 1.72 13.10 -6.17
C PRO A 97 1.62 11.58 -6.37
N ARG A 98 2.35 11.09 -7.36
CA ARG A 98 2.61 9.66 -7.51
C ARG A 98 3.88 9.33 -6.74
N PHE A 99 3.88 8.24 -6.01
CA PHE A 99 5.05 7.81 -5.27
C PHE A 99 5.63 6.55 -5.89
N ARG A 100 6.96 6.47 -5.80
CA ARG A 100 7.73 5.27 -6.06
C ARG A 100 8.60 5.02 -4.86
N ALA A 101 8.54 3.83 -4.28
CA ALA A 101 9.41 3.43 -3.20
C ALA A 101 10.05 2.08 -3.49
N VAL A 102 11.18 1.83 -2.85
CA VAL A 102 11.84 0.53 -2.84
C VAL A 102 12.07 0.14 -1.39
N LEU A 103 11.44 -0.96 -0.97
CA LEU A 103 11.67 -1.61 0.32
C LEU A 103 12.68 -2.74 0.11
N ASN A 104 13.80 -2.68 0.84
CA ASN A 104 14.73 -3.78 0.95
C ASN A 104 14.40 -4.58 2.22
N THR A 105 14.02 -5.84 2.06
CA THR A 105 13.60 -6.70 3.17
C THR A 105 14.78 -7.33 3.91
N SER A 106 15.99 -7.33 3.35
CA SER A 106 17.17 -7.89 4.04
C SER A 106 17.78 -6.92 5.05
N ASN A 107 17.65 -5.61 4.83
CA ASN A 107 18.15 -4.58 5.76
C ASN A 107 17.06 -3.64 6.30
N LEU A 108 15.80 -3.89 5.93
CA LEU A 108 14.63 -3.10 6.31
C LEU A 108 14.81 -1.60 6.04
N LYS A 109 15.45 -1.24 4.93
CA LYS A 109 15.55 0.16 4.50
C LYS A 109 14.54 0.43 3.39
N MET A 110 13.96 1.61 3.42
CA MET A 110 13.11 2.12 2.36
C MET A 110 13.71 3.39 1.76
N SER A 111 13.65 3.49 0.43
CA SER A 111 13.83 4.74 -0.30
C SER A 111 12.52 5.11 -0.99
N ILE A 112 12.19 6.40 -1.02
CA ILE A 112 10.95 6.91 -1.59
C ILE A 112 11.21 8.15 -2.45
N GLN A 113 10.42 8.31 -3.50
CA GLN A 113 10.40 9.49 -4.35
C GLN A 113 8.95 9.88 -4.66
N ALA A 114 8.63 11.17 -4.53
CA ALA A 114 7.38 11.73 -5.01
C ALA A 114 7.58 12.34 -6.41
N VAL A 115 6.77 11.91 -7.36
CA VAL A 115 6.72 12.38 -8.74
C VAL A 115 5.48 13.25 -8.92
N ARG A 116 5.68 14.50 -9.34
CA ARG A 116 4.61 15.43 -9.70
C ARG A 116 4.80 15.88 -11.14
N LYS A 117 3.73 15.83 -11.95
CA LYS A 117 3.75 16.44 -13.28
C LYS A 117 3.73 17.97 -13.10
N GLY A 118 4.69 18.69 -13.70
CA GLY A 118 4.59 20.14 -13.91
C GLY A 118 5.41 21.07 -12.99
N LYS A 119 6.49 20.62 -12.34
CA LYS A 119 7.52 21.54 -11.84
C LYS A 119 8.90 21.00 -12.19
N ASP A 120 9.69 21.80 -12.92
CA ASP A 120 11.09 21.54 -13.30
C ASP A 120 12.06 21.61 -12.10
N GLY A 121 11.64 21.07 -10.95
CA GLY A 121 12.37 21.14 -9.69
C GLY A 121 12.82 19.77 -9.20
N VAL A 122 13.71 19.81 -8.21
CA VAL A 122 14.21 18.63 -7.50
C VAL A 122 13.04 17.81 -6.95
N LEU A 123 12.93 16.55 -7.40
CA LEU A 123 11.89 15.65 -6.92
C LEU A 123 12.06 15.40 -5.41
N PRO A 124 10.97 15.47 -4.62
CA PRO A 124 10.98 15.01 -3.24
C PRO A 124 11.50 13.59 -3.13
N ARG A 125 12.52 13.38 -2.30
CA ARG A 125 13.11 12.08 -2.02
C ARG A 125 13.31 11.93 -0.53
N GLY A 126 13.16 10.70 -0.06
CA GLY A 126 13.42 10.34 1.33
C GLY A 126 13.99 8.94 1.44
N SER A 127 14.54 8.65 2.59
CA SER A 127 14.90 7.29 2.97
C SER A 127 14.77 7.09 4.46
N GLY A 128 14.73 5.83 4.88
CA GLY A 128 14.69 5.52 6.29
C GLY A 128 14.62 4.04 6.58
N HIS A 129 14.22 3.73 7.81
CA HIS A 129 14.21 2.39 8.35
C HIS A 129 12.78 1.93 8.59
N CYS A 130 12.59 0.64 8.37
CA CYS A 130 11.33 -0.03 8.57
C CYS A 130 11.45 -1.11 9.64
N LYS A 131 10.31 -1.49 10.18
CA LYS A 131 10.12 -2.60 11.08
C LYS A 131 8.94 -3.41 10.57
N VAL A 132 9.04 -4.74 10.68
CA VAL A 132 7.92 -5.62 10.40
C VAL A 132 7.17 -5.78 11.72
N ASP A 133 5.89 -5.42 11.74
CA ASP A 133 5.03 -5.71 12.88
C ASP A 133 4.76 -7.22 12.84
N GLN A 134 5.22 -7.91 13.88
CA GLN A 134 5.09 -9.36 14.00
C GLN A 134 3.68 -9.73 14.48
N ASP A 135 2.68 -9.57 13.61
CA ASP A 135 1.47 -10.40 13.66
C ASP A 135 1.62 -11.54 12.64
N LEU A 136 2.69 -12.32 12.78
CA LEU A 136 2.85 -13.58 12.02
C LEU A 136 2.02 -14.65 12.73
N PRO A 137 1.03 -15.30 12.07
CA PRO A 137 0.55 -16.57 12.55
C PRO A 137 1.73 -17.53 12.55
N LEU A 138 2.08 -18.05 13.73
CA LEU A 138 3.04 -19.13 13.97
C LEU A 138 2.61 -20.43 13.26
N LEU A 139 2.57 -20.47 11.92
CA LEU A 139 2.11 -21.64 11.16
C LEU A 139 3.07 -22.12 10.06
N ALA A 140 4.28 -21.56 9.95
CA ALA A 140 5.31 -22.06 9.03
C ALA A 140 6.55 -22.64 9.75
N GLN A 141 6.37 -23.19 10.96
CA GLN A 141 7.46 -23.80 11.75
C GLN A 141 7.27 -25.30 12.04
N ASN A 142 6.24 -25.97 11.49
CA ASN A 142 6.03 -27.40 11.69
C ASN A 142 5.85 -28.14 10.37
N GLU A 143 6.92 -28.25 9.59
CA GLU A 143 7.15 -29.44 8.77
C GLU A 143 8.58 -29.90 9.06
N GLY A 144 8.70 -30.73 10.10
CA GLY A 144 9.86 -31.54 10.41
C GLY A 144 9.61 -32.99 10.00
#